data_AF-A0A3N5N5D4-F1
#
_entry.id   AF-A0A3N5N5D4-F1
#
_cell.length_a   1.000
_cell.length_b   1.000
_cell.length_c   1.000
_cell.angle_alpha   90.00
_cell.angle_beta   90.00
_cell.angle_gamma   90.00
#
_symmetry.space_group_name_H-M   'P 1'
#
loop_
_entity.id
_entity.type
_entity.pdbx_description
1 polymer ?
#
loop_
_entity_poly.entity_id
_entity_poly.type
_entity_poly.pdbx_seq_one_letter_code
_entity_poly.pdbx_strand_id
1 'polypeptide(L)' 'NPRFGRDFYRSALERELLLRPIGNTVYFMPPYVIDEPEWRMLVERTLECIDHCA' A
#
# COMPACT_ATOMS: atom_id res chain seq x y z
N ASN A 1 9.68 3.53 11.72
CA ASN A 1 10.94 3.46 10.94
C ASN A 1 11.03 4.75 10.09
N PRO A 2 12.04 5.63 10.26
CA PRO A 2 12.12 6.90 9.52
C PRO A 2 12.14 6.76 7.99
N ARG A 3 12.50 5.57 7.48
CA ARG A 3 12.53 5.27 6.05
C ARG A 3 11.26 4.57 5.55
N PHE A 4 10.33 4.21 6.43
CA PHE A 4 9.13 3.43 6.09
C PHE A 4 8.41 4.00 4.88
N GLY A 5 8.07 5.29 4.87
CA GLY A 5 7.31 5.88 3.77
C GLY A 5 8.01 5.77 2.41
N ARG A 6 9.34 5.90 2.37
CA ARG A 6 10.11 5.76 1.13
C ARG A 6 10.23 4.29 0.70
N ASP A 7 10.53 3.42 1.64
CA ASP A 7 10.77 2.00 1.39
C ASP A 7 9.43 1.32 0.99
N PHE A 8 8.33 1.68 1.66
CA PHE A 8 6.96 1.26 1.33
C PHE A 8 6.54 1.75 -0.06
N TYR A 9 6.72 3.04 -0.37
CA TYR A 9 6.32 3.58 -1.67
C TYR A 9 7.01 2.87 -2.84
N ARG A 10 8.30 2.52 -2.68
CA ARG A 10 9.03 1.73 -3.69
C ARG A 10 8.47 0.32 -3.84
N SER A 11 8.28 -0.38 -2.72
CA SER A 11 7.70 -1.74 -2.70
C SER A 11 6.28 -1.78 -3.27
N ALA A 12 5.48 -0.74 -3.03
CA ALA A 12 4.12 -0.59 -3.53
C ALA A 12 4.09 -0.42 -5.05
N LEU A 13 4.97 0.43 -5.60
CA LEU A 13 5.08 0.62 -7.05
C LEU A 13 5.46 -0.67 -7.79
N GLU A 14 6.36 -1.48 -7.22
CA GLU A 14 6.73 -2.80 -7.78
C GLU A 14 5.55 -3.79 -7.80
N ARG A 15 4.54 -3.56 -6.95
CA ARG A 15 3.30 -4.35 -6.83
C ARG A 15 2.10 -3.68 -7.47
N GLU A 16 2.33 -2.68 -8.34
CA GLU A 16 1.29 -1.95 -9.06
C GLU A 16 0.30 -1.22 -8.13
N LEU A 17 0.75 -0.88 -6.91
CA LEU A 17 -0.02 -0.11 -5.94
C LEU A 17 0.40 1.36 -5.96
N LEU A 18 -0.57 2.25 -6.09
CA LEU A 18 -0.37 3.68 -5.91
C LEU A 18 -1.00 4.13 -4.59
N LEU A 19 -0.23 3.99 -3.50
CA LEU A 19 -0.65 4.37 -2.15
C LEU A 19 0.26 5.45 -1.58
N ARG A 20 -0.33 6.35 -0.78
CA ARG A 20 0.40 7.44 -0.14
C ARG A 20 0.66 7.11 1.33
N PRO A 21 1.90 6.80 1.72
CA PRO A 21 2.28 6.76 3.13
C PRO A 21 2.37 8.18 3.71
N ILE A 22 1.91 8.35 4.94
CA ILE A 22 1.98 9.57 5.75
C ILE A 22 2.63 9.19 7.08
N GLY A 23 3.93 9.44 7.22
CA GLY A 23 4.71 8.93 8.34
C GLY A 23 4.78 7.39 8.31
N ASN A 24 4.27 6.72 9.35
CA ASN A 24 4.15 5.25 9.41
C ASN A 24 2.73 4.76 9.10
N THR A 25 1.86 5.62 8.55
CA THR A 25 0.47 5.27 8.24
C THR A 25 0.26 5.21 6.74
N VAL A 26 -0.46 4.21 6.26
CA VAL A 26 -0.86 4.09 4.85
C VAL A 26 -2.34 4.46 4.72
N TYR A 27 -2.65 5.41 3.83
CA TYR A 27 -4.01 5.87 3.58
C TYR A 27 -4.61 5.21 2.34
N PHE A 28 -5.80 4.63 2.47
CA PHE A 28 -6.57 4.06 1.37
C PHE A 28 -7.64 5.05 0.88
N MET A 29 -7.66 5.29 -0.42
CA MET A 29 -8.74 6.04 -1.09
C MET A 29 -8.90 5.49 -2.51
N PRO A 30 -9.44 4.26 -2.65
CA PRO A 30 -9.74 3.72 -3.97
C PRO A 30 -10.94 4.46 -4.59
N PRO A 31 -11.18 4.28 -5.90
CA PRO A 31 -12.41 4.74 -6.55
C PRO A 31 -13.65 4.15 -5.87
N TYR A 32 -14.74 4.91 -5.79
CA TYR A 32 -15.99 4.43 -5.14
C TYR A 32 -16.70 3.29 -5.89
N VAL A 33 -16.27 3.00 -7.12
CA VAL A 33 -16.78 1.90 -7.95
C VAL A 33 -16.05 0.57 -7.70
N ILE A 34 -15.04 0.57 -6.83
CA ILE A 34 -14.22 -0.61 -6.53
C ILE A 34 -15.07 -1.78 -6.02
N ASP A 35 -14.77 -3.00 -6.47
CA ASP A 35 -15.45 -4.21 -6.05
C ASP A 35 -14.68 -5.01 -4.98
N GLU A 36 -15.29 -6.08 -4.48
CA GLU A 36 -14.69 -6.92 -3.44
C GLU A 36 -13.37 -7.61 -3.88
N PRO A 37 -13.28 -8.21 -5.09
CA PRO A 37 -12.01 -8.71 -5.62
C PRO A 37 -10.89 -7.67 -5.69
N GLU A 38 -11.18 -6.46 -6.17
CA GLU A 38 -10.23 -5.37 -6.25
C GLU A 38 -9.77 -4.91 -4.86
N TRP A 39 -10.70 -4.82 -3.90
CA TRP A 39 -10.36 -4.54 -2.50
C TRP A 39 -9.41 -5.59 -1.92
N ARG A 40 -9.68 -6.87 -2.19
CA ARG A 40 -8.84 -7.97 -1.71
C ARG A 40 -7.42 -7.84 -2.22
N MET A 41 -7.25 -7.64 -3.53
CA MET A 41 -5.94 -7.41 -4.15
C MET A 41 -5.22 -6.21 -3.53
N LEU A 42 -5.94 -5.09 -3.37
CA LEU A 42 -5.40 -3.85 -2.81
C LEU A 42 -4.87 -4.05 -1.38
N VAL A 43 -5.61 -4.78 -0.54
CA VAL A 43 -5.23 -5.06 0.85
C VAL A 43 -4.10 -6.07 0.92
N GLU A 44 -4.19 -7.20 0.21
CA GLU A 44 -3.18 -8.26 0.22
C GLU A 44 -1.80 -7.73 -0.19
N ARG A 45 -1.73 -7.01 -1.32
CA ARG A 45 -0.47 -6.41 -1.78
C ARG A 45 0.04 -5.32 -0.84
N THR A 46 -0.85 -4.62 -0.14
CA THR A 46 -0.44 -3.63 0.88
C THR A 46 0.20 -4.31 2.09
N LEU A 47 -0.36 -5.43 2.54
CA LEU A 47 0.22 -6.23 3.63
C LEU A 47 1.61 -6.73 3.27
N GLU A 48 1.81 -7.25 2.06
CA GLU A 48 3.13 -7.65 1.58
C GLU A 48 4.15 -6.50 1.61
N CYS A 49 3.73 -5.27 1.28
CA CYS A 49 4.59 -4.10 1.35
C CYS A 49 4.95 -3.74 2.81
N ILE A 50 3.99 -3.88 3.73
CA ILE A 50 4.23 -3.64 5.16
C ILE A 50 5.22 -4.66 5.70
N ASP A 51 5.03 -5.94 5.40
CA ASP A 51 5.93 -7.02 5.84
C ASP A 51 7.34 -6.86 5.27
N HIS A 52 7.47 -6.36 4.03
CA HIS A 52 8.76 -6.06 3.42
C HIS A 52 9.50 -4.88 4.10
N CYS A 53 8.76 -3.94 4.70
CA CYS A 53 9.30 -2.72 5.29
C CYS A 53 9.42 -2.75 6.83
N ALA A 54 8.97 -3.84 7.45
CA ALA A 54 8.99 -4.09 8.89
C ALA A 54 10.42 -4.20 9.44
#